data_AF-A0A336N5F8-F1
#
_entry.id   AF-A0A336N5F8-F1
#
_cell.length_a   1.000
_cell.length_b   1.000
_cell.length_c   1.000
_cell.angle_alpha   90.00
_cell.angle_beta   90.00
_cell.angle_gamma   90.00
#
_symmetry.space_group_name_H-M   'P 1'
#
loop_
_entity.id
_entity.type
_entity.pdbx_description
1 polymer ?
#
loop_
_entity_poly.entity_id
_entity_poly.type
_entity_poly.pdbx_seq_one_letter_code
_entity_poly.pdbx_strand_id
1 'polypeptide(L)'
;MDENQQTIKDEIAALLTKDWQAAISSCEQLLDETSGNLRELQDTLNAAGDKLQAQLLRIQDCVIGRSELYFIDELITNLQAKLDRIISWGQQAIDLWIGYDRHVHKFIRTAIDMDKNRVFSQRLRNSIHNYFDQPWFLWTAQAERLVDLRDEELALREEDALGELPEELQYESLADIREQIVEHMQTLLVDFREHQRPINLSLVLKQQLEHYPLSQHFDVARIVVDQAVRLGMASSDLSGIYPIWESINDKGAEVQANVIDEY
;
A
#
# COMPACT_ATOMS: atom_id res chain seq x y z
N MET A 1 28.45 -1.50 39.56
CA MET A 1 27.51 -0.42 39.15
C MET A 1 26.08 -0.91 39.24
N ASP A 2 25.72 -2.02 38.60
CA ASP A 2 24.39 -2.65 38.79
C ASP A 2 24.06 -2.94 40.26
N GLU A 3 25.00 -3.52 41.01
CA GLU A 3 24.80 -3.78 42.44
C GLU A 3 24.58 -2.47 43.23
N ASN A 4 25.31 -1.40 42.90
CA ASN A 4 25.13 -0.10 43.53
C ASN A 4 23.74 0.46 43.23
N GLN A 5 23.30 0.41 41.96
CA GLN A 5 21.94 0.81 41.57
C GLN A 5 20.86 0.02 42.32
N GLN A 6 21.03 -1.30 42.49
CA GLN A 6 20.09 -2.11 43.26
C GLN A 6 20.08 -1.71 44.74
N THR A 7 21.26 -1.48 45.32
CA THR A 7 21.40 -1.06 46.72
C THR A 7 20.67 0.26 46.97
N ILE A 8 20.80 1.22 46.04
CA ILE A 8 20.11 2.52 46.12
C ILE A 8 18.59 2.35 45.95
N LYS A 9 18.14 1.46 45.05
CA LYS A 9 16.70 1.15 44.91
C LYS A 9 16.12 0.59 46.21
N ASP A 10 16.85 -0.29 46.88
CA ASP A 10 16.47 -0.87 48.16
C ASP A 10 16.46 0.20 49.27
N GLU A 11 17.44 1.10 49.27
CA GLU A 11 17.49 2.23 50.20
C GLU A 11 16.30 3.18 50.01
N ILE A 12 15.98 3.56 48.77
CA ILE A 12 14.79 4.37 48.45
C ILE A 12 13.52 3.66 48.92
N ALA A 13 13.39 2.36 48.66
CA ALA A 13 12.23 1.59 49.10
C ALA A 13 12.13 1.55 50.64
N ALA A 14 13.25 1.40 51.35
CA ALA A 14 13.29 1.40 52.81
C ALA A 14 12.94 2.77 53.39
N LEU A 15 13.45 3.85 52.80
CA LEU A 15 13.14 5.24 53.19
C LEU A 15 11.65 5.54 53.03
N LEU A 16 11.08 5.22 51.87
CA LEU A 16 9.65 5.42 51.60
C LEU A 16 8.75 4.56 52.49
N THR A 17 9.22 3.39 52.94
CA THR A 17 8.44 2.51 53.81
C THR A 17 8.33 3.05 55.24
N LYS A 18 9.38 3.69 55.75
CA LYS A 18 9.43 4.28 57.09
C LYS A 18 8.67 5.60 57.15
N ASP A 19 9.16 6.62 56.46
CA ASP A 19 8.66 8.00 56.57
C ASP A 19 8.62 8.68 55.19
N TRP A 20 7.62 8.30 54.40
CA TRP A 20 7.52 8.73 53.00
C TRP A 20 7.54 10.24 52.74
N GLN A 21 7.16 11.10 53.69
CA GLN A 21 7.06 12.55 53.47
C GLN A 21 8.40 13.25 53.76
N ALA A 22 9.08 12.83 54.82
CA ALA A 22 10.44 13.28 55.11
C ALA A 22 11.47 12.65 54.14
N ALA A 23 11.14 11.48 53.58
CA ALA A 23 12.00 10.76 52.65
C ALA A 23 12.01 11.32 51.23
N ILE A 24 11.01 12.11 50.79
CA ILE A 24 10.94 12.61 49.39
C ILE A 24 12.22 13.35 49.02
N SER A 25 12.64 14.33 49.82
CA SER A 25 13.85 15.12 49.54
C SER A 25 15.11 14.25 49.51
N SER A 26 15.20 13.26 50.40
CA SER A 26 16.33 12.33 50.44
C SER A 26 16.33 11.40 49.22
N CYS A 27 15.16 10.94 48.77
CA CYS A 27 15.03 10.11 47.58
C CYS A 27 15.36 10.91 46.31
N GLU A 28 14.88 12.14 46.18
CA GLU A 28 15.22 13.05 45.07
C GLU A 28 16.74 13.28 45.01
N GLN A 29 17.37 13.56 46.15
CA GLN A 29 18.82 13.72 46.22
C GLN A 29 19.57 12.46 45.77
N LEU A 30 19.18 11.28 46.26
CA LEU A 30 19.81 10.01 45.85
C LEU A 30 19.61 9.72 44.35
N LEU A 31 18.43 10.03 43.80
CA LEU A 31 18.13 9.86 42.37
C LEU A 31 18.96 10.82 41.50
N ASP A 32 19.12 12.07 41.92
CA ASP A 32 19.89 13.08 41.19
C ASP A 32 21.39 12.78 41.23
N GLU A 33 21.94 12.43 42.41
CA GLU A 33 23.36 12.08 42.58
C GLU A 33 23.74 10.87 41.72
N THR A 34 22.89 9.85 41.70
CA THR A 34 23.14 8.64 40.91
C THR A 34 22.97 8.86 39.42
N SER A 35 21.98 9.67 39.02
CA SER A 35 21.83 10.09 37.62
C SER A 35 23.05 10.87 37.14
N GLY A 36 23.57 11.79 37.97
CA GLY A 36 24.80 12.52 37.71
C GLY A 36 26.01 11.60 37.55
N ASN A 37 26.22 10.70 38.52
CA ASN A 37 27.32 9.73 38.48
C ASN A 37 27.28 8.83 37.24
N LEU A 38 26.11 8.31 36.85
CA LEU A 38 25.97 7.49 35.66
C LEU A 38 26.29 8.27 34.38
N ARG A 39 25.86 9.53 34.32
CA ARG A 39 26.12 10.40 33.17
C ARG A 39 27.60 10.74 33.04
N GLU A 40 28.26 11.12 34.13
CA GLU A 40 29.71 11.37 34.14
C GLU A 40 30.51 10.13 33.73
N LEU A 41 30.10 8.95 34.20
CA LEU A 41 30.74 7.68 33.81
C LEU A 41 30.54 7.37 32.32
N GLN A 42 29.35 7.63 31.77
CA GLN A 42 29.10 7.43 30.35
C GLN A 42 29.87 8.43 29.48
N ASP A 43 29.94 9.70 29.89
CA ASP A 43 30.68 10.73 29.18
C ASP A 43 32.19 10.42 29.15
N THR A 44 32.74 9.92 30.27
CA THR A 44 34.14 9.47 30.33
C THR A 44 34.37 8.20 29.49
N LEU A 45 33.43 7.25 29.50
CA LEU A 45 33.47 6.04 28.67
C LEU A 45 33.42 6.36 27.18
N ASN A 46 32.54 7.27 26.75
CA ASN A 46 32.44 7.68 25.35
C ASN A 46 33.73 8.37 24.90
N ALA A 47 34.24 9.34 25.69
CA ALA A 47 35.44 10.08 25.34
C ALA A 47 36.71 9.22 25.28
N ALA A 48 36.82 8.19 26.15
CA ALA A 48 37.92 7.24 26.11
C ALA A 48 37.71 6.14 25.05
N GLY A 49 36.46 5.72 24.85
CA GLY A 49 36.03 4.71 23.89
C GLY A 49 36.42 5.06 22.46
N ASP A 50 36.08 6.27 22.01
CA ASP A 50 36.41 6.75 20.67
C ASP A 50 37.93 6.74 20.40
N LYS A 51 38.72 7.16 21.39
CA LYS A 51 40.19 7.17 21.30
C LYS A 51 40.74 5.75 21.20
N LEU A 52 40.25 4.82 22.02
CA LEU A 52 40.67 3.41 22.00
C LEU A 52 40.27 2.73 20.69
N GLN A 53 39.06 2.97 20.20
CA GLN A 53 38.55 2.41 18.95
C GLN A 53 39.34 2.92 17.74
N ALA A 54 39.71 4.20 17.74
CA ALA A 54 40.61 4.76 16.72
C ALA A 54 42.00 4.12 16.73
N GLN A 55 42.57 3.81 17.90
CA GLN A 55 43.86 3.10 17.98
C GLN A 55 43.73 1.64 17.53
N LEU A 56 42.66 0.94 17.94
CA LEU A 56 42.40 -0.44 17.50
C LEU A 56 42.24 -0.53 15.99
N LEU A 57 41.53 0.42 15.37
CA LEU A 57 41.36 0.50 13.93
C LEU A 57 42.70 0.73 13.21
N ARG A 58 43.55 1.62 13.73
CA ARG A 58 44.91 1.85 13.18
C ARG A 58 45.78 0.59 13.22
N ILE A 59 45.66 -0.20 14.28
CA ILE A 59 46.40 -1.47 14.39
C ILE A 59 45.81 -2.48 13.40
N GLN A 60 44.48 -2.54 13.26
CA GLN A 60 43.81 -3.38 12.28
C GLN A 60 44.28 -3.07 10.86
N ASP A 61 44.30 -1.80 10.47
CA ASP A 61 44.79 -1.34 9.16
C ASP A 61 46.23 -1.81 8.86
N CYS A 62 47.10 -1.88 9.87
CA CYS A 62 48.47 -2.38 9.73
C CYS A 62 48.55 -3.91 9.57
N VAL A 63 47.55 -4.64 10.05
CA VAL A 63 47.47 -6.11 10.03
C VAL A 63 46.78 -6.61 8.76
N ILE A 64 45.92 -5.79 8.14
CA ILE A 64 45.25 -6.10 6.87
C ILE A 64 46.28 -6.52 5.80
N GLY A 65 46.05 -7.68 5.18
CA GLY A 65 46.90 -8.23 4.12
C GLY A 65 48.08 -9.08 4.60
N ARG A 66 48.31 -9.22 5.92
CA ARG A 66 49.32 -10.12 6.49
C ARG A 66 48.68 -11.39 7.06
N SER A 67 48.63 -12.46 6.26
CA SER A 67 48.02 -13.74 6.64
C SER A 67 48.64 -14.40 7.89
N GLU A 68 49.91 -14.09 8.19
CA GLU A 68 50.62 -14.61 9.37
C GLU A 68 50.11 -14.02 10.71
N LEU A 69 49.38 -12.89 10.69
CA LEU A 69 48.97 -12.15 11.88
C LEU A 69 47.46 -12.29 12.20
N TYR A 70 46.81 -13.34 11.68
CA TYR A 70 45.38 -13.59 11.88
C TYR A 70 44.94 -13.53 13.36
N PHE A 71 45.75 -14.05 14.28
CA PHE A 71 45.43 -14.04 15.72
C PHE A 71 45.32 -12.62 16.31
N ILE A 72 46.05 -11.64 15.73
CA ILE A 72 46.00 -10.23 16.16
C ILE A 72 44.70 -9.60 15.66
N ASP A 73 44.29 -9.89 14.43
CA ASP A 73 43.04 -9.39 13.86
C ASP A 73 41.82 -9.93 14.62
N GLU A 74 41.83 -11.20 14.97
CA GLU A 74 40.79 -11.81 15.82
C GLU A 74 40.76 -11.17 17.22
N LEU A 75 41.92 -10.91 17.83
CA LEU A 75 42.00 -10.23 19.12
C LEU A 75 41.45 -8.80 19.04
N ILE A 76 41.80 -8.04 18.00
CA ILE A 76 41.32 -6.67 17.80
C ILE A 76 39.81 -6.64 17.63
N THR A 77 39.27 -7.54 16.80
CA THR A 77 37.81 -7.66 16.59
C THR A 77 37.09 -7.96 17.90
N ASN A 78 37.62 -8.89 18.70
CA ASN A 78 37.07 -9.21 20.02
C ASN A 78 37.15 -8.02 20.99
N LEU A 79 38.24 -7.25 20.98
CA LEU A 79 38.38 -6.06 21.82
C LEU A 79 37.41 -4.95 21.40
N GLN A 80 37.24 -4.70 20.10
CA GLN A 80 36.27 -3.75 19.55
C GLN A 80 34.85 -4.13 19.97
N ALA A 81 34.44 -5.39 19.72
CA ALA A 81 33.11 -5.88 20.10
C ALA A 81 32.84 -5.78 21.61
N LYS A 82 33.86 -6.04 22.44
CA LYS A 82 33.74 -5.91 23.90
C LYS A 82 33.63 -4.45 24.34
N LEU A 83 34.35 -3.53 23.71
CA LEU A 83 34.28 -2.10 23.97
C LEU A 83 32.90 -1.54 23.59
N ASP A 84 32.41 -1.87 22.39
CA ASP A 84 31.08 -1.47 21.92
C ASP A 84 29.98 -1.97 22.87
N ARG A 85 30.10 -3.22 23.35
CA ARG A 85 29.17 -3.79 24.33
C ARG A 85 29.18 -3.05 25.67
N ILE A 86 30.35 -2.63 26.16
CA ILE A 86 30.47 -1.87 27.41
C ILE A 86 29.80 -0.49 27.27
N ILE A 87 30.08 0.22 26.17
CA ILE A 87 29.47 1.53 25.89
C ILE A 87 27.96 1.41 25.76
N SER A 88 27.48 0.42 25.01
CA SER A 88 26.05 0.16 24.83
C SER A 88 25.36 -0.19 26.15
N TRP A 89 25.99 -1.01 26.99
CA TRP A 89 25.44 -1.35 28.30
C TRP A 89 25.36 -0.14 29.23
N GLY A 90 26.35 0.76 29.20
CA GLY A 90 26.34 1.98 30.00
C GLY A 90 25.17 2.92 29.62
N GLN A 91 24.90 3.08 28.33
CA GLN A 91 23.72 3.83 27.86
C GLN A 91 22.41 3.16 28.28
N GLN A 92 22.31 1.83 28.15
CA GLN A 92 21.13 1.08 28.58
C GLN A 92 20.88 1.23 30.09
N ALA A 93 21.94 1.25 30.91
CA ALA A 93 21.83 1.47 32.35
C ALA A 93 21.27 2.87 32.69
N ILE A 94 21.66 3.90 31.93
CA ILE A 94 21.08 5.25 32.06
C ILE A 94 19.60 5.25 31.71
N ASP A 95 19.21 4.64 30.59
CA ASP A 95 17.81 4.62 30.16
C ASP A 95 16.91 3.88 31.16
N LEU A 96 17.39 2.77 31.71
CA LEU A 96 16.72 2.04 32.79
C LEU A 96 16.61 2.89 34.06
N TRP A 97 17.65 3.66 34.39
CA TRP A 97 17.64 4.56 35.53
C TRP A 97 16.64 5.70 35.36
N ILE A 98 16.58 6.33 34.18
CA ILE A 98 15.57 7.35 33.84
C ILE A 98 14.15 6.76 33.93
N GLY A 99 13.98 5.52 33.49
CA GLY A 99 12.71 4.80 33.64
C GLY A 99 12.30 4.61 35.10
N TYR A 100 13.26 4.23 35.95
CA TYR A 100 13.06 4.09 37.39
C TYR A 100 12.74 5.44 38.06
N ASP A 101 13.51 6.48 37.75
CA ASP A 101 13.29 7.84 38.25
C ASP A 101 11.85 8.34 37.96
N ARG A 102 11.40 8.20 36.70
CA ARG A 102 10.04 8.56 36.31
C ARG A 102 8.98 7.75 37.06
N HIS A 103 9.26 6.47 37.30
CA HIS A 103 8.37 5.61 38.07
C HIS A 103 8.26 6.06 39.53
N VAL A 104 9.37 6.43 40.17
CA VAL A 104 9.38 6.97 41.54
C VAL A 104 8.59 8.28 41.61
N HIS A 105 8.81 9.23 40.70
CA HIS A 105 8.05 10.48 40.65
C HIS A 105 6.54 10.25 40.43
N LYS A 106 6.17 9.30 39.56
CA LYS A 106 4.77 8.91 39.39
C LYS A 106 4.20 8.29 40.66
N PHE A 107 4.98 7.48 41.38
CA PHE A 107 4.58 6.89 42.65
C PHE A 107 4.35 7.96 43.73
N ILE A 108 5.26 8.93 43.86
CA ILE A 108 5.10 10.07 44.78
C ILE A 108 3.78 10.80 44.48
N ARG A 109 3.55 11.17 43.21
CA ARG A 109 2.34 11.89 42.80
C ARG A 109 1.04 11.12 42.98
N THR A 110 1.06 9.80 42.80
CA THR A 110 -0.16 8.98 42.78
C THR A 110 -0.46 8.35 44.14
N ALA A 111 0.55 7.85 44.84
CA ALA A 111 0.37 7.14 46.11
C ALA A 111 0.59 8.04 47.33
N ILE A 112 1.61 8.91 47.29
CA ILE A 112 2.00 9.71 48.46
C ILE A 112 1.18 11.00 48.54
N ASP A 113 1.12 11.77 47.44
CA ASP A 113 0.40 13.05 47.41
C ASP A 113 -1.11 12.87 47.67
N MET A 114 -1.69 11.77 47.19
CA MET A 114 -3.10 11.44 47.41
C MET A 114 -3.40 10.94 48.82
N ASP A 115 -2.42 10.40 49.55
CA ASP A 115 -2.62 9.78 50.87
C ASP A 115 -1.64 10.29 51.93
N LYS A 116 -1.22 11.56 51.96
CA LYS A 116 -0.13 12.11 52.81
C LYS A 116 0.10 11.55 54.24
N ASN A 117 -0.94 11.11 54.96
CA ASN A 117 -0.84 10.53 56.31
C ASN A 117 -0.95 8.99 56.38
N ARG A 118 -0.99 8.30 55.23
CA ARG A 118 -1.04 6.84 55.04
C ARG A 118 -2.33 6.21 55.56
N VAL A 119 -3.36 7.04 55.73
CA VAL A 119 -4.63 6.64 56.34
C VAL A 119 -5.41 5.77 55.38
N PHE A 120 -5.46 6.13 54.10
CA PHE A 120 -6.17 5.35 53.09
C PHE A 120 -5.52 3.98 52.92
N SER A 121 -4.20 3.92 52.76
CA SER A 121 -3.46 2.66 52.58
C SER A 121 -3.59 1.73 53.80
N GLN A 122 -3.54 2.26 55.02
CA GLN A 122 -3.78 1.49 56.25
C GLN A 122 -5.21 0.97 56.34
N ARG A 123 -6.20 1.83 56.06
CA ARG A 123 -7.62 1.44 56.06
C ARG A 123 -7.92 0.39 54.99
N LEU A 124 -7.34 0.53 53.80
CA LEU A 124 -7.50 -0.44 52.72
C LEU A 124 -6.93 -1.80 53.12
N ARG A 125 -5.74 -1.85 53.74
CA ARG A 125 -5.17 -3.10 54.26
C ARG A 125 -6.09 -3.74 55.31
N ASN A 126 -6.60 -2.96 56.25
CA ASN A 126 -7.55 -3.45 57.26
C ASN A 126 -8.87 -3.92 56.62
N SER A 127 -9.34 -3.20 55.60
CA SER A 127 -10.55 -3.56 54.85
C SER A 127 -10.40 -4.86 54.07
N ILE A 128 -9.21 -5.16 53.54
CA ILE A 128 -8.93 -6.45 52.88
C ILE A 128 -8.92 -7.58 53.91
N HIS A 129 -8.33 -7.34 55.09
CA HIS A 129 -8.31 -8.33 56.17
C HIS A 129 -9.74 -8.70 56.63
N ASN A 130 -10.61 -7.69 56.78
CA ASN A 130 -12.00 -7.86 57.22
C ASN A 130 -13.00 -7.99 56.06
N TYR A 131 -12.54 -8.24 54.83
CA TYR A 131 -13.40 -8.23 53.64
C TYR A 131 -14.50 -9.30 53.72
N PHE A 132 -14.20 -10.46 54.32
CA PHE A 132 -15.14 -11.57 54.42
C PHE A 132 -16.23 -11.37 55.47
N ASP A 133 -16.07 -10.43 56.41
CA ASP A 133 -17.09 -10.11 57.42
C ASP A 133 -18.27 -9.39 56.76
N GLN A 134 -17.99 -8.49 55.82
CA GLN A 134 -18.97 -7.74 55.03
C GLN A 134 -18.48 -7.54 53.59
N PRO A 135 -18.70 -8.54 52.71
CA PRO A 135 -18.27 -8.46 51.32
C PRO A 135 -19.03 -7.38 50.55
N TRP A 136 -18.32 -6.71 49.64
CA TRP A 136 -18.87 -5.68 48.77
C TRP A 136 -18.31 -5.85 47.36
N PHE A 137 -19.08 -5.41 46.35
CA PHE A 137 -18.71 -5.55 44.94
C PHE A 137 -18.64 -4.19 44.26
N LEU A 138 -17.69 -4.05 43.34
CA LEU A 138 -17.63 -2.92 42.42
C LEU A 138 -18.59 -3.15 41.26
N TRP A 139 -19.43 -2.16 40.99
CA TRP A 139 -20.27 -2.14 39.80
C TRP A 139 -19.48 -1.52 38.65
N THR A 140 -19.37 -2.25 37.55
CA THR A 140 -18.78 -1.75 36.31
C THR A 140 -19.84 -1.79 35.21
N ALA A 141 -19.76 -0.86 34.26
CA ALA A 141 -20.64 -0.87 33.10
C ALA A 141 -20.27 -2.06 32.21
N GLN A 142 -21.16 -3.04 32.13
CA GLN A 142 -21.02 -4.20 31.26
C GLN A 142 -22.10 -4.14 30.19
N ALA A 143 -21.76 -3.54 29.04
CA ALA A 143 -22.62 -3.57 27.88
C ALA A 143 -22.70 -4.99 27.30
N GLU A 144 -23.86 -5.35 26.78
CA GLU A 144 -24.01 -6.58 26.00
C GLU A 144 -23.10 -6.52 24.79
N ARG A 145 -22.29 -7.58 24.60
CA ARG A 145 -21.45 -7.69 23.42
C ARG A 145 -22.34 -7.92 22.22
N LEU A 146 -22.01 -7.27 21.09
CA LEU A 146 -22.67 -7.55 19.83
C LEU A 146 -22.42 -9.02 19.48
N VAL A 147 -23.51 -9.79 19.40
CA VAL A 147 -23.47 -11.18 18.93
C VAL A 147 -23.53 -11.11 17.42
N ASP A 148 -22.43 -11.48 16.78
CA ASP A 148 -22.38 -11.62 15.33
C ASP A 148 -22.41 -13.10 14.96
N LEU A 149 -22.97 -13.39 13.79
CA LEU A 149 -22.83 -14.72 13.21
C LEU A 149 -21.37 -14.86 12.79
N ARG A 150 -20.77 -16.02 13.06
CA ARG A 150 -19.45 -16.31 12.50
C ARG A 150 -19.60 -16.32 10.99
N ASP A 151 -18.78 -15.54 10.30
CA ASP A 151 -18.59 -15.69 8.85
C ASP A 151 -17.91 -17.04 8.65
N GLU A 152 -18.72 -18.09 8.48
CA GLU A 152 -18.25 -19.34 7.90
C GLU A 152 -18.03 -19.04 6.42
N GLU A 153 -16.86 -18.51 6.06
CA GLU A 153 -16.31 -18.82 4.75
C GLU A 153 -16.37 -20.34 4.65
N LEU A 154 -17.16 -20.82 3.69
CA LEU A 154 -17.49 -22.21 3.43
C LEU A 154 -16.22 -23.08 3.43
N ALA A 155 -15.78 -23.55 4.59
CA ALA A 155 -14.73 -24.56 4.73
C ALA A 155 -15.23 -25.96 4.31
N LEU A 156 -16.36 -26.01 3.58
CA LEU A 156 -16.99 -27.19 3.02
C LEU A 156 -17.43 -26.87 1.59
N ARG A 157 -16.45 -26.71 0.71
CA ARG A 157 -16.48 -27.18 -0.68
C ARG A 157 -15.05 -27.18 -1.19
N GLU A 158 -14.32 -28.27 -0.91
CA GLU A 158 -13.16 -28.69 -1.74
C GLU A 158 -13.60 -29.09 -3.17
N GLU A 159 -14.88 -28.93 -3.50
CA GLU A 159 -15.42 -29.10 -4.84
C GLU A 159 -16.10 -27.79 -5.27
N ASP A 160 -15.29 -26.75 -5.50
CA ASP A 160 -15.58 -25.88 -6.63
C ASP A 160 -15.55 -26.78 -7.86
N ALA A 161 -16.71 -27.35 -8.19
CA ALA A 161 -16.90 -28.17 -9.37
C ALA A 161 -16.62 -27.30 -10.59
N LEU A 162 -15.36 -27.32 -11.04
CA LEU A 162 -14.97 -26.88 -12.36
C LEU A 162 -15.77 -27.73 -13.35
N GLY A 163 -16.77 -27.14 -14.00
CA GLY A 163 -17.48 -27.80 -15.07
C GLY A 163 -16.48 -28.21 -16.16
N GLU A 164 -16.48 -29.47 -16.55
CA GLU A 164 -15.66 -29.92 -17.67
C GLU A 164 -16.19 -29.28 -18.97
N LEU A 165 -15.28 -28.65 -19.72
CA LEU A 165 -15.57 -28.11 -21.05
C LEU A 165 -15.64 -29.27 -22.05
N PRO A 166 -16.68 -29.37 -22.90
CA PRO A 166 -16.73 -30.36 -23.98
C PRO A 166 -15.55 -30.22 -24.96
N GLU A 167 -14.95 -31.33 -25.38
CA GLU A 167 -13.71 -31.35 -26.18
C GLU A 167 -13.87 -30.99 -27.67
N GLU A 168 -15.08 -30.83 -28.22
CA GLU A 168 -15.26 -30.62 -29.65
C GLU A 168 -15.91 -29.28 -30.01
N LEU A 169 -15.06 -28.30 -30.36
CA LEU A 169 -15.45 -27.09 -31.07
C LEU A 169 -15.78 -27.44 -32.53
N GLN A 170 -17.06 -27.52 -32.85
CA GLN A 170 -17.52 -27.61 -34.24
C GLN A 170 -17.56 -26.20 -34.83
N TYR A 171 -16.65 -25.90 -35.75
CA TYR A 171 -16.65 -24.65 -36.49
C TYR A 171 -17.54 -24.79 -37.72
N GLU A 172 -18.57 -23.93 -37.82
CA GLU A 172 -19.28 -23.69 -39.07
C GLU A 172 -18.64 -22.48 -39.78
N SER A 173 -18.19 -22.67 -41.02
CA SER A 173 -17.67 -21.59 -41.85
C SER A 173 -18.84 -20.83 -42.47
N LEU A 174 -19.11 -19.63 -41.96
CA LEU A 174 -19.91 -18.62 -42.65
C LEU A 174 -19.04 -18.02 -43.75
N ALA A 175 -19.19 -18.51 -44.99
CA ALA A 175 -18.44 -18.03 -46.14
C ALA A 175 -18.94 -16.66 -46.65
N ASP A 176 -17.96 -15.82 -46.99
CA ASP A 176 -18.01 -14.41 -47.36
C ASP A 176 -18.68 -14.11 -48.71
N ILE A 177 -20.01 -13.96 -48.71
CA ILE A 177 -20.71 -13.36 -49.86
C ILE A 177 -20.39 -11.85 -49.95
N ARG A 178 -20.09 -11.21 -48.82
CA ARG A 178 -19.86 -9.75 -48.76
C ARG A 178 -18.56 -9.33 -49.44
N GLU A 179 -17.47 -10.07 -49.28
CA GLU A 179 -16.19 -9.73 -49.92
C GLU A 179 -16.30 -9.75 -51.45
N GLN A 180 -16.99 -10.76 -51.99
CA GLN A 180 -17.22 -10.85 -53.44
C GLN A 180 -18.02 -9.66 -53.98
N ILE A 181 -19.02 -9.18 -53.23
CA ILE A 181 -19.78 -7.98 -53.61
C ILE A 181 -18.87 -6.75 -53.59
N VAL A 182 -18.01 -6.61 -52.57
CA VAL A 182 -17.08 -5.47 -52.48
C VAL A 182 -16.11 -5.45 -53.68
N GLU A 183 -15.50 -6.59 -53.99
CA GLU A 183 -14.54 -6.70 -55.11
C GLU A 183 -15.20 -6.39 -56.45
N HIS A 184 -16.42 -6.90 -56.67
CA HIS A 184 -17.20 -6.60 -57.87
C HIS A 184 -17.52 -5.10 -57.99
N MET A 185 -17.99 -4.48 -56.91
CA MET A 185 -18.35 -3.05 -56.91
C MET A 185 -17.13 -2.14 -57.08
N GLN A 186 -15.99 -2.50 -56.50
CA GLN A 186 -14.74 -1.78 -56.71
C GLN A 186 -14.33 -1.82 -58.18
N THR A 187 -14.36 -3.00 -58.80
CA THR A 187 -14.01 -3.16 -60.22
C THR A 187 -14.89 -2.28 -61.10
N LEU A 188 -16.20 -2.23 -60.83
CA LEU A 188 -17.14 -1.39 -61.57
C LEU A 188 -16.84 0.10 -61.41
N LEU A 189 -16.57 0.57 -60.18
CA LEU A 189 -16.36 2.00 -59.93
C LEU A 189 -14.99 2.50 -60.40
N VAL A 190 -13.96 1.64 -60.43
CA VAL A 190 -12.63 1.99 -60.97
C VAL A 190 -12.71 2.28 -62.47
N ASP A 191 -13.57 1.60 -63.23
CA ASP A 191 -13.77 1.87 -64.66
C ASP A 191 -14.16 3.34 -64.93
N PHE A 192 -14.99 3.93 -64.06
CA PHE A 192 -15.35 5.35 -64.15
C PHE A 192 -14.14 6.26 -63.97
N ARG A 193 -13.25 5.94 -63.02
CA ARG A 193 -12.03 6.70 -62.77
C ARG A 193 -11.05 6.61 -63.93
N GLU A 194 -10.80 5.40 -64.45
CA GLU A 194 -9.86 5.19 -65.56
C GLU A 194 -10.30 5.95 -66.83
N HIS A 195 -11.61 6.04 -67.07
CA HIS A 195 -12.16 6.76 -68.21
C HIS A 195 -12.52 8.23 -67.92
N GLN A 196 -12.18 8.76 -66.74
CA GLN A 196 -12.51 10.12 -66.26
C GLN A 196 -14.00 10.48 -66.44
N ARG A 197 -14.90 9.52 -66.19
CA ARG A 197 -16.35 9.69 -66.31
C ARG A 197 -16.94 9.98 -64.94
N PRO A 198 -17.70 11.07 -64.75
CA PRO A 198 -18.24 11.40 -63.45
C PRO A 198 -19.21 10.34 -62.90
N ILE A 199 -19.12 10.01 -61.61
CA ILE A 199 -19.96 9.03 -60.94
C ILE A 199 -21.18 9.74 -60.33
N ASN A 200 -22.36 9.50 -60.91
CA ASN A 200 -23.62 9.83 -60.28
C ASN A 200 -24.13 8.64 -59.45
N LEU A 201 -24.08 8.79 -58.12
CA LEU A 201 -24.44 7.74 -57.18
C LEU A 201 -25.90 7.29 -57.29
N SER A 202 -26.85 8.17 -57.60
CA SER A 202 -28.27 7.76 -57.69
C SER A 202 -28.51 6.79 -58.85
N LEU A 203 -27.84 7.03 -59.97
CA LEU A 203 -27.95 6.21 -61.17
C LEU A 203 -27.22 4.88 -60.99
N VAL A 204 -26.01 4.91 -60.43
CA VAL A 204 -25.24 3.69 -60.14
C VAL A 204 -25.99 2.82 -59.13
N LEU A 205 -26.51 3.40 -58.05
CA LEU A 205 -27.27 2.66 -57.04
C LEU A 205 -28.55 2.06 -57.63
N LYS A 206 -29.32 2.79 -58.44
CA LYS A 206 -30.49 2.21 -59.14
C LYS A 206 -30.12 0.97 -59.93
N GLN A 207 -29.10 1.10 -60.77
CA GLN A 207 -28.68 0.01 -61.65
C GLN A 207 -28.18 -1.19 -60.84
N GLN A 208 -27.38 -0.97 -59.80
CA GLN A 208 -26.85 -2.08 -59.01
C GLN A 208 -27.94 -2.73 -58.17
N LEU A 209 -28.80 -1.96 -57.50
CA LEU A 209 -29.84 -2.50 -56.63
C LEU A 209 -30.88 -3.35 -57.36
N GLU A 210 -31.12 -3.14 -58.67
CA GLU A 210 -31.97 -4.03 -59.48
C GLU A 210 -31.44 -5.47 -59.58
N HIS A 211 -30.12 -5.66 -59.45
CA HIS A 211 -29.49 -6.99 -59.58
C HIS A 211 -29.50 -7.80 -58.27
N TYR A 212 -29.86 -7.17 -57.14
CA TYR A 212 -29.83 -7.80 -55.82
C TYR A 212 -31.24 -7.86 -55.20
N PRO A 213 -31.53 -8.87 -54.36
CA PRO A 213 -32.79 -8.92 -53.63
C PRO A 213 -32.86 -7.81 -52.58
N LEU A 214 -34.07 -7.37 -52.25
CA LEU A 214 -34.33 -6.26 -51.31
C LEU A 214 -33.59 -6.42 -49.97
N SER A 215 -33.43 -7.65 -49.48
CA SER A 215 -32.74 -7.94 -48.21
C SER A 215 -31.28 -7.50 -48.19
N GLN A 216 -30.62 -7.41 -49.35
CA GLN A 216 -29.22 -7.03 -49.48
C GLN A 216 -29.03 -5.58 -49.93
N HIS A 217 -30.12 -4.86 -50.21
CA HIS A 217 -30.05 -3.51 -50.77
C HIS A 217 -29.27 -2.55 -49.87
N PHE A 218 -29.43 -2.66 -48.55
CA PHE A 218 -28.70 -1.79 -47.63
C PHE A 218 -27.19 -2.02 -47.68
N ASP A 219 -26.75 -3.29 -47.65
CA ASP A 219 -25.33 -3.63 -47.65
C ASP A 219 -24.68 -3.24 -48.98
N VAL A 220 -25.33 -3.57 -50.09
CA VAL A 220 -24.86 -3.20 -51.44
C VAL A 220 -24.78 -1.68 -51.57
N ALA A 221 -25.84 -0.94 -51.20
CA ALA A 221 -25.84 0.51 -51.30
C ALA A 221 -24.74 1.14 -50.45
N ARG A 222 -24.57 0.67 -49.21
CA ARG A 222 -23.51 1.16 -48.33
C ARG A 222 -22.12 0.89 -48.92
N ILE A 223 -21.89 -0.31 -49.46
CA ILE A 223 -20.61 -0.67 -50.06
C ILE A 223 -20.33 0.24 -51.27
N VAL A 224 -21.30 0.41 -52.17
CA VAL A 224 -21.13 1.27 -53.35
C VAL A 224 -20.81 2.70 -52.97
N VAL A 225 -21.52 3.27 -52.00
CA VAL A 225 -21.26 4.66 -51.53
C VAL A 225 -19.88 4.76 -50.89
N ASP A 226 -19.52 3.84 -49.98
CA ASP A 226 -18.21 3.87 -49.32
C ASP A 226 -17.06 3.72 -50.33
N GLN A 227 -17.22 2.88 -51.35
CA GLN A 227 -16.21 2.73 -52.40
C GLN A 227 -16.16 3.94 -53.35
N ALA A 228 -17.29 4.52 -53.71
CA ALA A 228 -17.33 5.67 -54.63
C ALA A 228 -16.69 6.91 -54.02
N VAL A 229 -16.99 7.23 -52.75
CA VAL A 229 -16.40 8.40 -52.06
C VAL A 229 -14.89 8.24 -51.88
N ARG A 230 -14.37 7.01 -51.78
CA ARG A 230 -12.92 6.77 -51.71
C ARG A 230 -12.21 7.04 -53.04
N LEU A 231 -12.92 7.03 -54.16
CA LEU A 231 -12.32 7.21 -55.48
C LEU A 231 -12.14 8.68 -55.86
N GLY A 232 -12.94 9.59 -55.31
CA GLY A 232 -12.93 11.00 -55.68
C GLY A 232 -13.92 11.82 -54.88
N MET A 233 -13.94 13.13 -55.13
CA MET A 233 -14.87 14.07 -54.51
C MET A 233 -15.70 14.79 -55.57
N ALA A 234 -16.85 15.32 -55.16
CA ALA A 234 -17.66 16.18 -56.01
C ALA A 234 -17.14 17.62 -55.90
N SER A 235 -16.73 18.24 -57.01
CA SER A 235 -16.31 19.64 -57.07
C SER A 235 -17.40 20.60 -56.55
N SER A 236 -18.67 20.20 -56.74
CA SER A 236 -19.84 20.95 -56.27
C SER A 236 -19.94 21.02 -54.74
N ASP A 237 -19.40 20.05 -54.00
CA ASP A 237 -19.36 20.09 -52.53
C ASP A 237 -18.49 21.24 -52.02
N LEU A 238 -17.35 21.50 -52.69
CA LEU A 238 -16.46 22.62 -52.35
C LEU A 238 -17.10 23.99 -52.61
N SER A 239 -18.02 24.06 -53.57
CA SER A 239 -18.79 25.28 -53.89
C SER A 239 -19.99 25.52 -52.96
N GLY A 240 -20.25 24.62 -52.00
CA GLY A 240 -21.32 24.75 -51.01
C GLY A 240 -22.73 24.53 -51.57
N ILE A 241 -22.86 23.88 -52.74
CA ILE A 241 -24.15 23.55 -53.33
C ILE A 241 -24.67 22.27 -52.68
N TYR A 242 -25.79 22.38 -51.95
CA TYR A 242 -26.40 21.23 -51.29
C TYR A 242 -27.10 20.30 -52.30
N PRO A 243 -26.77 18.99 -52.32
CA PRO A 243 -27.47 18.02 -53.17
C PRO A 243 -28.92 17.83 -52.70
N ILE A 244 -29.79 17.41 -53.61
CA ILE A 244 -31.17 17.02 -53.31
C ILE A 244 -31.22 15.49 -53.15
N TRP A 245 -32.16 14.98 -52.36
CA TRP A 245 -32.44 13.55 -52.27
C TRP A 245 -33.00 13.04 -53.59
N GLU A 246 -32.33 12.07 -54.18
CA GLU A 246 -32.76 11.38 -55.39
C GLU A 246 -33.15 9.95 -55.05
N SER A 247 -34.39 9.57 -55.36
CA SER A 247 -34.87 8.19 -55.18
C SER A 247 -33.99 7.21 -55.94
N ILE A 248 -33.60 6.08 -55.31
CA ILE A 248 -32.77 4.99 -55.85
C ILE A 248 -33.53 3.66 -56.01
N ASN A 249 -34.77 3.57 -55.53
CA ASN A 249 -35.67 2.46 -55.85
C ASN A 249 -37.15 2.87 -55.68
N ASP A 250 -38.06 2.06 -56.22
CA ASP A 250 -39.52 2.30 -56.14
C ASP A 250 -40.11 2.06 -54.74
N LYS A 251 -39.28 1.63 -53.77
CA LYS A 251 -39.71 1.33 -52.38
C LYS A 251 -39.36 2.44 -51.39
N GLY A 252 -38.94 3.60 -51.89
CA GLY A 252 -38.69 4.80 -51.07
C GLY A 252 -37.29 4.95 -50.52
N ALA A 253 -36.30 4.17 -51.00
CA ALA A 253 -34.90 4.46 -50.72
C ALA A 253 -34.43 5.63 -51.60
N GLU A 254 -33.67 6.55 -51.02
CA GLU A 254 -33.14 7.73 -51.69
C GLU A 254 -31.66 7.93 -51.31
N VAL A 255 -30.89 8.57 -52.19
CA VAL A 255 -29.51 8.98 -51.93
C VAL A 255 -29.38 10.48 -52.13
N GLN A 256 -28.63 11.14 -51.26
CA GLN A 256 -28.28 12.54 -51.39
C GLN A 256 -26.78 12.63 -51.58
N ALA A 257 -26.35 12.88 -52.82
CA ALA A 257 -24.95 13.08 -53.15
C ALA A 257 -24.82 13.91 -54.41
N ASN A 258 -23.84 14.81 -54.44
CA ASN A 258 -23.43 15.48 -55.67
C ASN A 258 -22.66 14.49 -56.56
N VAL A 259 -22.61 14.79 -57.86
CA VAL A 259 -21.91 13.95 -58.83
C VAL A 259 -20.40 14.06 -58.59
N ILE A 260 -19.73 12.92 -58.42
CA ILE A 260 -18.28 12.84 -58.21
C ILE A 260 -17.60 13.02 -59.57
N ASP A 261 -16.93 14.14 -59.77
CA ASP A 261 -16.29 14.55 -61.03
C ASP A 261 -14.79 14.81 -60.90
N GLU A 262 -14.24 14.85 -59.67
CA GLU A 262 -12.81 14.99 -59.40
C GLU A 262 -12.23 13.70 -58.78
N TYR A 263 -11.25 13.09 -59.45
CA TYR A 263 -10.60 11.81 -59.12
C TYR A 263 -9.13 11.91 -58.68
#